data_AF-H3H7K6-F1
#
_entry.id   AF-H3H7K6-F1
#
_cell.length_a   1.000
_cell.length_b   1.000
_cell.length_c   1.000
_cell.angle_alpha   90.00
_cell.angle_beta   90.00
_cell.angle_gamma   90.00
#
_symmetry.space_group_name_H-M   'P 1'
#
loop_
_entity.id
_entity.type
_entity.pdbx_description
1 polymer ?
#
loop_
_entity_poly.entity_id
_entity_poly.type
_entity_poly.pdbx_seq_one_letter_code
_entity_poly.pdbx_strand_id
1 'polypeptide(L)'
;MIIAIAKYFGWPLDQLDVVTAFLYGVMKEVVFCVVPEGVELDGGFDCLELVKAIYGLKQASRVWNETFDEFMCSIGFQVSAFDPCLYIKVVDSHCVLVLVYVDDVLITGSSPELIARTKMDLKTRFEMTDSGKCAFVLGIELVDGPDGSVTMCQRRYVDDILKRFAMDECKAVVSPVDMSTRLVPSDAATKVNAPFREAVGALMHLMTATRPDI
;
A
#
# COMPACT_ATOMS: atom_id res chain seq x y z
N MET A 1 1.12 2.34 -13.79
CA MET A 1 1.36 1.53 -15.01
C MET A 1 0.31 0.45 -15.19
N ILE A 2 0.11 -0.46 -14.23
CA ILE A 2 -0.83 -1.59 -14.35
C ILE A 2 -2.27 -1.17 -14.70
N ILE A 3 -2.77 -0.08 -14.11
CA ILE A 3 -4.10 0.49 -14.40
C ILE A 3 -4.21 0.89 -15.88
N ALA A 4 -3.18 1.56 -16.41
CA ALA A 4 -3.15 1.99 -17.81
C ALA A 4 -3.10 0.79 -18.78
N ILE A 5 -2.33 -0.25 -18.46
CA ILE A 5 -2.27 -1.50 -19.23
C ILE A 5 -3.65 -2.17 -19.24
N ALA A 6 -4.24 -2.37 -18.05
CA ALA A 6 -5.56 -2.98 -17.92
C ALA A 6 -6.58 -2.22 -18.75
N LYS A 7 -6.57 -0.89 -18.68
CA LYS A 7 -7.51 -0.06 -19.44
C LYS A 7 -7.27 -0.10 -20.95
N TYR A 8 -6.01 -0.02 -21.38
CA TYR A 8 -5.64 -0.04 -22.81
C TYR A 8 -6.10 -1.33 -23.50
N PHE A 9 -5.95 -2.48 -22.84
CA PHE A 9 -6.37 -3.77 -23.38
C PHE A 9 -7.81 -4.18 -23.01
N GLY A 10 -8.53 -3.35 -22.24
CA GLY A 10 -9.88 -3.67 -21.76
C GLY A 10 -9.93 -4.86 -20.79
N TRP A 11 -8.85 -5.10 -20.05
CA TRP A 11 -8.77 -6.17 -19.06
C TRP A 11 -9.43 -5.76 -17.74
N PRO A 12 -9.99 -6.72 -16.99
CA PRO A 12 -10.45 -6.45 -15.63
C PRO A 12 -9.27 -6.09 -14.73
N LEU A 13 -9.52 -5.24 -13.75
CA LEU A 13 -8.56 -4.90 -12.70
C LEU A 13 -9.23 -5.19 -11.36
N ASP A 14 -8.77 -6.25 -10.71
CA ASP A 14 -9.29 -6.70 -9.43
C ASP A 14 -8.30 -6.42 -8.31
N GLN A 15 -8.83 -6.24 -7.10
CA GLN A 15 -8.05 -6.01 -5.90
C GLN A 15 -8.34 -7.09 -4.87
N LEU A 16 -7.28 -7.56 -4.23
CA LEU A 16 -7.33 -8.40 -3.05
C LEU A 16 -6.48 -7.77 -1.96
N ASP A 17 -6.72 -8.19 -0.73
CA ASP A 17 -5.96 -7.79 0.45
C ASP A 17 -5.51 -9.04 1.20
N VAL A 18 -4.24 -9.08 1.60
CA VAL A 18 -3.69 -10.17 2.40
C VAL A 18 -3.93 -9.88 3.88
N VAL A 19 -4.73 -10.73 4.51
CA VAL A 19 -5.02 -10.61 5.95
C VAL A 19 -3.74 -10.87 6.74
N THR A 20 -3.26 -9.88 7.48
CA THR A 20 -2.07 -9.98 8.35
C THR A 20 -0.78 -10.38 7.62
N ALA A 21 -0.52 -9.79 6.44
CA ALA A 21 0.62 -10.07 5.56
C ALA A 21 1.94 -10.48 6.27
N PHE A 22 2.42 -9.70 7.24
CA PHE A 22 3.70 -9.97 7.91
C PHE A 22 3.72 -11.29 8.70
N LEU A 23 2.59 -11.78 9.20
CA LEU A 23 2.51 -13.03 9.96
C LEU A 23 2.73 -14.29 9.10
N TYR A 24 2.79 -14.16 7.78
CA TYR A 24 3.19 -15.27 6.90
C TYR A 24 4.70 -15.43 6.78
N GLY A 25 5.45 -14.37 7.11
CA GLY A 25 6.90 -14.34 7.04
C GLY A 25 7.55 -15.06 8.22
N VAL A 26 8.42 -16.02 7.93
CA VAL A 26 9.22 -16.72 8.96
C VAL A 26 10.49 -15.92 9.23
N MET A 27 10.75 -15.66 10.51
CA MET A 27 11.94 -14.95 10.95
C MET A 27 13.20 -15.81 10.72
N LYS A 28 14.22 -15.23 10.07
CA LYS A 28 15.53 -15.87 9.88
C LYS A 28 16.50 -15.47 10.99
N GLU A 29 16.34 -14.26 11.52
CA GLU A 29 17.10 -13.75 12.66
C GLU A 29 16.37 -14.00 13.98
N VAL A 30 17.14 -14.25 15.03
CA VAL A 30 16.61 -14.33 16.39
C VAL A 30 16.33 -12.92 16.89
N VAL A 31 15.04 -12.62 17.10
CA VAL A 31 14.58 -11.35 17.64
C VAL A 31 13.65 -11.62 18.81
N PHE A 32 13.90 -10.95 19.93
CA PHE A 32 13.05 -11.04 21.10
C PHE A 32 12.18 -9.79 21.25
N CYS A 33 10.97 -9.96 21.76
CA CYS A 33 10.11 -8.88 22.21
C CYS A 33 9.83 -8.99 23.71
N VAL A 34 9.50 -7.85 24.32
CA VAL A 34 8.99 -7.83 25.69
C VAL A 34 7.65 -8.55 25.72
N VAL A 35 7.39 -9.26 26.81
CA VAL A 35 6.09 -9.92 27.04
C VAL A 35 4.97 -8.87 26.95
N PRO A 36 3.99 -9.03 26.06
CA PRO A 36 2.89 -8.09 25.95
C PRO A 36 2.10 -8.00 27.26
N GLU A 37 1.57 -6.82 27.55
CA GLU A 37 0.72 -6.60 28.72
C GLU A 37 -0.47 -7.57 28.71
N GLY A 38 -0.74 -8.20 29.86
CA GLY A 38 -1.81 -9.18 30.00
C GLY A 38 -1.47 -10.62 29.60
N VAL A 39 -0.23 -10.89 29.17
CA VAL A 39 0.26 -12.26 28.94
C VAL A 39 1.01 -12.75 30.17
N GLU A 40 0.49 -13.75 30.85
CA GLU A 40 1.20 -14.45 31.92
C GLU A 40 2.02 -15.60 31.33
N LEU A 41 3.33 -15.63 31.64
CA LEU A 41 4.21 -16.71 31.22
C LEU A 41 4.57 -17.60 32.41
N ASP A 42 4.42 -18.90 32.22
CA ASP A 42 4.96 -19.88 33.15
C ASP A 42 6.50 -19.86 33.08
N GLY A 43 7.16 -19.84 34.24
CA GLY A 43 8.62 -20.03 34.31
C GLY A 43 9.49 -18.77 34.40
N GLY A 44 8.90 -17.58 34.59
CA GLY A 44 9.66 -16.36 34.91
C GLY A 44 10.48 -15.81 33.74
N PHE A 45 9.99 -15.98 32.50
CA PHE A 45 10.63 -15.40 31.32
C PHE A 45 10.30 -13.91 31.16
N ASP A 46 11.33 -13.11 30.86
CA ASP A 46 11.18 -11.66 30.66
C ASP A 46 10.93 -11.25 29.20
N CYS A 47 11.01 -12.20 28.25
CA CYS A 47 10.85 -11.94 26.83
C CYS A 47 10.37 -13.16 26.03
N LEU A 48 9.91 -12.92 24.81
CA LEU A 48 9.44 -13.92 23.85
C LEU A 48 10.27 -13.86 22.56
N GLU A 49 10.61 -15.00 21.98
CA GLU A 49 11.22 -15.07 20.66
C GLU A 49 10.14 -14.93 19.56
N LEU A 50 10.40 -14.06 18.58
CA LEU A 50 9.54 -13.88 17.43
C LEU A 50 9.87 -14.90 16.33
N VAL A 51 9.01 -15.91 16.19
CA VAL A 51 9.12 -16.92 15.11
C VAL A 51 8.64 -16.36 13.77
N LYS A 52 7.70 -15.41 13.79
CA LYS A 52 7.10 -14.78 12.62
C LYS A 52 7.28 -13.27 12.66
N ALA A 53 7.35 -12.65 11.49
CA ALA A 53 7.44 -11.21 11.40
C ALA A 53 6.14 -10.54 11.86
N ILE A 54 6.26 -9.43 12.58
CA ILE A 54 5.14 -8.62 13.05
C ILE A 54 5.33 -7.16 12.62
N TYR A 55 4.25 -6.38 12.63
CA TYR A 55 4.31 -4.95 12.37
C TYR A 55 5.29 -4.24 13.31
N GLY A 56 6.03 -3.26 12.79
CA GLY A 56 7.00 -2.47 13.54
C GLY A 56 8.43 -3.03 13.52
N LEU A 57 8.65 -4.29 13.09
CA LEU A 57 10.01 -4.79 12.87
C LEU A 57 10.61 -4.19 11.59
N LYS A 58 11.87 -3.74 11.67
CA LYS A 58 12.60 -3.20 10.50
C LYS A 58 12.72 -4.19 9.34
N GLN A 59 12.73 -5.50 9.61
CA GLN A 59 12.82 -6.55 8.60
C GLN A 59 11.46 -7.11 8.14
N ALA A 60 10.34 -6.73 8.77
CA ALA A 60 9.03 -7.36 8.50
C ALA A 60 8.64 -7.30 7.02
N SER A 61 8.74 -6.11 6.41
CA SER A 61 8.40 -5.91 5.01
C SER A 61 9.26 -6.74 4.06
N ARG A 62 10.55 -6.91 4.39
CA ARG A 62 11.46 -7.73 3.59
C ARG A 62 11.11 -9.21 3.71
N VAL A 63 10.91 -9.72 4.92
CA VAL A 63 10.55 -11.13 5.14
C VAL A 63 9.24 -11.47 4.44
N TRP A 64 8.26 -10.56 4.48
CA TRP A 64 7.02 -10.71 3.73
C TRP A 64 7.22 -10.72 2.22
N ASN A 65 7.99 -9.77 1.69
CA ASN A 65 8.26 -9.73 0.25
C ASN A 65 8.97 -11.01 -0.24
N GLU A 66 9.97 -11.49 0.50
CA GLU A 66 10.64 -12.77 0.20
C GLU A 66 9.64 -13.95 0.24
N THR A 67 8.75 -13.99 1.23
CA THR A 67 7.72 -15.03 1.36
C THR A 67 6.72 -15.02 0.20
N PHE A 68 6.30 -13.83 -0.23
CA PHE A 68 5.38 -13.66 -1.35
C PHE A 68 6.07 -14.01 -2.68
N ASP A 69 7.30 -13.54 -2.89
CA ASP A 69 8.10 -13.84 -4.09
C ASP A 69 8.34 -15.34 -4.28
N GLU A 70 8.77 -16.03 -3.21
CA GLU A 70 8.98 -17.48 -3.22
C GLU A 70 7.71 -18.21 -3.64
N PHE A 71 6.55 -17.81 -3.10
CA PHE A 71 5.27 -18.40 -3.47
C PHE A 71 4.90 -18.12 -4.92
N MET A 72 4.96 -16.87 -5.36
CA MET A 72 4.61 -16.47 -6.73
C MET A 72 5.49 -17.19 -7.76
N CYS A 73 6.79 -17.28 -7.52
CA CYS A 73 7.72 -18.04 -8.34
C CYS A 73 7.37 -19.53 -8.37
N SER A 74 6.98 -20.12 -7.23
CA SER A 74 6.59 -21.53 -7.15
C SER A 74 5.35 -21.88 -7.99
N ILE A 75 4.43 -20.93 -8.18
CA ILE A 75 3.25 -21.09 -9.04
C ILE A 75 3.50 -20.60 -10.47
N GLY A 76 4.76 -20.39 -10.86
CA GLY A 76 5.18 -20.13 -12.23
C GLY A 76 5.06 -18.67 -12.70
N PHE A 77 4.96 -17.72 -11.77
CA PHE A 77 5.15 -16.30 -12.11
C PHE A 77 6.64 -15.95 -12.18
N GLN A 78 6.95 -14.89 -12.92
CA GLN A 78 8.26 -14.26 -12.95
C GLN A 78 8.14 -12.82 -12.49
N VAL A 79 9.05 -12.38 -11.62
CA VAL A 79 9.15 -10.96 -11.25
C VAL A 79 9.59 -10.12 -12.45
N SER A 80 9.01 -8.93 -12.60
CA SER A 80 9.36 -7.97 -13.63
C SER A 80 10.76 -7.41 -13.39
N ALA A 81 11.55 -7.30 -14.46
CA ALA A 81 12.87 -6.68 -14.42
C ALA A 81 12.83 -5.16 -14.12
N PHE A 82 11.67 -4.53 -14.27
CA PHE A 82 11.50 -3.08 -14.11
C PHE A 82 10.80 -2.68 -12.81
N ASP A 83 10.06 -3.62 -12.20
CA ASP A 83 9.29 -3.38 -10.98
C ASP A 83 9.30 -4.65 -10.12
N PRO A 84 10.07 -4.69 -9.01
CA PRO A 84 10.17 -5.85 -8.12
C PRO A 84 8.86 -6.27 -7.44
N CYS A 85 7.82 -5.42 -7.51
CA CYS A 85 6.50 -5.71 -6.97
C CYS A 85 5.55 -6.29 -8.02
N LEU A 86 5.95 -6.32 -9.30
CA LEU A 86 5.12 -6.78 -10.41
C LEU A 86 5.53 -8.18 -10.84
N TYR A 87 4.59 -9.10 -10.80
CA TYR A 87 4.72 -10.48 -11.25
C TYR A 87 3.95 -10.69 -12.55
N ILE A 88 4.56 -11.42 -13.49
CA ILE A 88 4.00 -11.69 -14.81
C ILE A 88 4.01 -13.20 -15.04
N LYS A 89 2.90 -13.73 -15.52
CA LYS A 89 2.79 -15.12 -15.99
C LYS A 89 2.12 -15.15 -17.35
N VAL A 90 2.67 -15.95 -18.26
CA VAL A 90 2.13 -16.16 -19.61
C VAL A 90 1.82 -17.65 -19.78
N VAL A 91 0.59 -17.96 -20.21
CA VAL A 91 0.09 -19.32 -20.46
C VAL A 91 -0.70 -19.30 -21.76
N ASP A 92 -0.31 -20.13 -22.74
CA ASP A 92 -1.02 -20.30 -24.02
C ASP A 92 -1.39 -18.97 -24.72
N SER A 93 -0.47 -18.00 -24.72
CA SER A 93 -0.62 -16.63 -25.27
C SER A 93 -1.49 -15.67 -24.44
N HIS A 94 -2.03 -16.11 -23.31
CA HIS A 94 -2.66 -15.23 -22.32
C HIS A 94 -1.66 -14.83 -21.24
N CYS A 95 -1.83 -13.63 -20.67
CA CYS A 95 -1.03 -13.19 -19.54
C CYS A 95 -1.88 -12.79 -18.34
N VAL A 96 -1.28 -12.93 -17.16
CA VAL A 96 -1.76 -12.38 -15.89
C VAL A 96 -0.62 -11.58 -15.26
N LEU A 97 -0.98 -10.40 -14.77
CA LEU A 97 -0.12 -9.49 -14.05
C LEU A 97 -0.65 -9.37 -12.62
N VAL A 98 0.24 -9.53 -11.65
CA VAL A 98 -0.05 -9.36 -10.23
C VAL A 98 0.91 -8.31 -9.68
N LEU A 99 0.38 -7.20 -9.16
CA LEU A 99 1.17 -6.18 -8.46
C LEU A 99 0.89 -6.31 -6.97
N VAL A 100 1.93 -6.43 -6.15
CA VAL A 100 1.80 -6.45 -4.68
C VAL A 100 2.36 -5.17 -4.07
N TYR A 101 1.60 -4.54 -3.18
CA TYR A 101 2.07 -3.45 -2.35
C TYR A 101 1.74 -3.78 -0.89
N VAL A 102 2.72 -4.29 -0.16
CA VAL A 102 2.52 -4.77 1.21
C VAL A 102 1.37 -5.81 1.23
N ASP A 103 0.22 -5.47 1.81
CA ASP A 103 -0.99 -6.27 1.92
C ASP A 103 -1.93 -6.13 0.71
N ASP A 104 -1.91 -5.01 -0.01
CA ASP A 104 -2.69 -4.80 -1.22
C ASP A 104 -2.13 -5.63 -2.40
N VAL A 105 -3.02 -6.32 -3.11
CA VAL A 105 -2.70 -7.08 -4.33
C VAL A 105 -3.64 -6.67 -5.46
N LEU A 106 -3.09 -6.13 -6.55
CA LEU A 106 -3.82 -5.89 -7.80
C LEU A 106 -3.58 -7.01 -8.80
N ILE A 107 -4.64 -7.50 -9.44
CA ILE A 107 -4.56 -8.53 -10.46
C ILE A 107 -5.28 -8.07 -11.73
N THR A 108 -4.62 -8.22 -12.87
CA THR A 108 -5.20 -7.99 -14.19
C THR A 108 -4.64 -9.00 -15.19
N GLY A 109 -5.24 -9.10 -16.38
CA GLY A 109 -4.78 -10.03 -17.39
C GLY A 109 -5.78 -10.25 -18.52
N SER A 110 -5.32 -10.94 -19.55
CA SER A 110 -6.08 -11.18 -20.77
C SER A 110 -7.11 -12.31 -20.68
N SER A 111 -7.09 -13.11 -19.62
CA SER A 111 -8.03 -14.23 -19.41
C SER A 111 -8.64 -14.15 -18.00
N PRO A 112 -9.97 -13.99 -17.89
CA PRO A 112 -10.68 -14.07 -16.62
C PRO A 112 -10.45 -15.40 -15.88
N GLU A 113 -10.31 -16.50 -16.62
CA GLU A 113 -10.07 -17.83 -16.06
C GLU A 113 -8.70 -17.91 -15.39
N LEU A 114 -7.65 -17.36 -16.02
CA LEU A 114 -6.32 -17.29 -15.41
C LEU A 114 -6.28 -16.36 -14.20
N ILE A 115 -7.04 -15.27 -14.22
CA ILE A 115 -7.19 -14.38 -13.06
C ILE A 115 -7.86 -15.13 -11.91
N ALA A 116 -8.99 -15.78 -12.16
CA ALA A 116 -9.70 -16.56 -11.15
C ALA A 116 -8.83 -17.69 -10.59
N ARG A 117 -8.07 -18.38 -11.44
CA ARG A 117 -7.11 -19.39 -11.01
C ARG A 117 -6.01 -18.80 -10.13
N THR A 118 -5.44 -17.67 -10.51
CA THR A 118 -4.41 -16.97 -9.72
C THR A 118 -4.94 -16.55 -8.36
N LYS A 119 -6.18 -16.03 -8.29
CA LYS A 119 -6.85 -15.71 -7.02
C LYS A 119 -7.02 -16.96 -6.14
N MET A 120 -7.42 -18.08 -6.73
CA MET A 120 -7.54 -19.35 -6.00
C MET A 120 -6.18 -19.82 -5.48
N ASP A 121 -5.14 -19.79 -6.32
CA ASP A 121 -3.79 -20.19 -5.92
C ASP A 121 -3.29 -19.32 -4.75
N LEU A 122 -3.45 -17.98 -4.81
CA LEU A 122 -3.15 -17.09 -3.68
C LEU A 122 -3.90 -17.47 -2.40
N LYS A 123 -5.21 -17.74 -2.50
CA LYS A 123 -6.06 -18.18 -1.38
C LYS A 123 -5.65 -19.52 -0.78
N THR A 124 -4.86 -20.35 -1.48
CA THR A 124 -4.33 -21.60 -0.90
C THR A 124 -3.20 -21.36 0.10
N ARG A 125 -2.48 -20.24 -0.04
CA ARG A 125 -1.28 -19.94 0.77
C ARG A 125 -1.49 -18.80 1.76
N PHE A 126 -2.32 -17.83 1.40
CA PHE A 126 -2.59 -16.64 2.17
C PHE A 126 -4.10 -16.51 2.38
N GLU A 127 -4.50 -16.03 3.55
CA GLU A 127 -5.86 -15.60 3.79
C GLU A 127 -6.06 -14.28 3.05
N MET A 128 -6.99 -14.27 2.10
CA MET A 128 -7.22 -13.14 1.20
C MET A 128 -8.64 -12.61 1.36
N THR A 129 -8.78 -11.29 1.49
CA THR A 129 -10.04 -10.60 1.24
C THR A 129 -10.11 -10.25 -0.25
N ASP A 130 -11.19 -10.63 -0.92
CA ASP A 130 -11.39 -10.35 -2.36
C ASP A 130 -12.37 -9.20 -2.51
N SER A 131 -11.84 -8.02 -2.85
CA SER A 131 -12.62 -6.79 -3.01
C SER A 131 -13.26 -6.67 -4.39
N GLY A 132 -13.01 -7.64 -5.28
CA GLY A 132 -13.50 -7.60 -6.66
C GLY A 132 -12.85 -6.47 -7.45
N LYS A 133 -13.66 -5.77 -8.25
CA LYS A 133 -13.17 -4.67 -9.11
C LYS A 133 -12.50 -3.58 -8.28
N CYS A 134 -11.27 -3.24 -8.63
CA CYS A 134 -10.50 -2.20 -7.97
C CYS A 134 -11.18 -0.84 -8.13
N ALA A 135 -11.72 -0.31 -7.02
CA ALA A 135 -12.26 1.05 -6.94
C ALA A 135 -11.38 1.99 -6.12
N PHE A 136 -10.48 1.45 -5.28
CA PHE A 136 -9.64 2.24 -4.39
C PHE A 136 -8.34 1.51 -4.07
N VAL A 137 -7.19 2.12 -4.37
CA VAL A 137 -5.88 1.52 -4.11
C VAL A 137 -4.90 2.57 -3.62
N LEU A 138 -4.19 2.30 -2.52
CA LEU A 138 -3.17 3.20 -1.95
C LEU A 138 -3.63 4.65 -1.68
N GLY A 139 -4.88 4.83 -1.29
CA GLY A 139 -5.43 6.18 -1.08
C GLY A 139 -5.91 6.87 -2.35
N ILE A 140 -5.99 6.15 -3.48
CA ILE A 140 -6.39 6.66 -4.79
C ILE A 140 -7.68 5.97 -5.23
N GLU A 141 -8.72 6.75 -5.48
CA GLU A 141 -9.98 6.31 -6.07
C GLU A 141 -9.84 6.15 -7.59
N LEU A 142 -10.40 5.08 -8.12
CA LEU A 142 -10.52 4.83 -9.56
C LEU A 142 -11.97 5.01 -9.99
N VAL A 143 -12.23 6.01 -10.82
CA VAL A 143 -13.57 6.36 -11.32
C VAL A 143 -13.62 6.13 -12.82
N ASP A 144 -14.41 5.15 -13.26
CA ASP A 144 -14.64 4.91 -14.68
C ASP A 144 -15.50 6.01 -15.30
N GLY A 145 -15.04 6.55 -16.43
CA GLY A 145 -15.79 7.48 -17.25
C GLY A 145 -16.74 6.77 -18.24
N PRO A 146 -17.84 7.42 -18.66
CA PRO A 146 -18.78 6.85 -19.64
C PRO A 146 -18.17 6.67 -21.03
N ASP A 147 -17.08 7.39 -21.33
CA ASP A 147 -16.28 7.31 -22.55
C ASP A 147 -15.25 6.16 -22.51
N GLY A 148 -15.24 5.37 -21.44
CA GLY A 148 -14.23 4.35 -21.23
C GLY A 148 -12.89 4.93 -20.79
N SER A 149 -12.84 6.13 -20.21
CA SER A 149 -11.66 6.59 -19.46
C SER A 149 -11.64 6.02 -18.02
N VAL A 150 -10.52 6.16 -17.32
CA VAL A 150 -10.42 5.99 -15.87
C VAL A 150 -9.78 7.24 -15.30
N THR A 151 -10.48 7.88 -14.36
CA THR A 151 -9.95 9.00 -13.59
C THR A 151 -9.40 8.48 -12.26
N MET A 152 -8.17 8.84 -11.96
CA MET A 152 -7.55 8.62 -10.65
C MET A 152 -7.73 9.88 -9.80
N CYS A 153 -8.36 9.79 -8.64
CA CYS A 153 -8.55 10.94 -7.77
C CYS A 153 -8.25 10.62 -6.30
N GLN A 154 -7.86 11.62 -5.53
CA GLN A 154 -7.56 11.48 -4.09
C GLN A 154 -8.51 12.33 -3.24
N ARG A 155 -9.73 12.58 -3.71
CA ARG A 155 -10.67 13.49 -3.05
C ARG A 155 -10.94 13.07 -1.60
N ARG A 156 -11.25 11.80 -1.36
CA ARG A 156 -11.47 11.31 0.00
C ARG A 156 -10.23 11.49 0.88
N TYR A 157 -9.04 11.23 0.35
CA TYR A 157 -7.80 11.46 1.09
C TYR A 157 -7.59 12.94 1.41
N VAL A 158 -7.88 13.87 0.48
CA VAL A 158 -7.87 15.33 0.73
C VAL A 158 -8.82 15.69 1.88
N ASP A 159 -10.07 15.22 1.82
CA ASP A 159 -11.07 15.50 2.84
C ASP A 159 -10.65 14.96 4.22
N ASP A 160 -10.04 13.77 4.26
CA ASP A 160 -9.54 13.14 5.48
C ASP A 160 -8.36 13.91 6.08
N ILE A 161 -7.40 14.38 5.26
CA ILE A 161 -6.28 15.18 5.78
C ILE A 161 -6.74 16.56 6.27
N LEU A 162 -7.69 17.20 5.59
CA LEU A 162 -8.21 18.51 6.01
C LEU A 162 -8.86 18.39 7.39
N LYS A 163 -9.71 17.37 7.60
CA LYS A 163 -10.30 17.10 8.92
C LYS A 163 -9.25 16.78 9.98
N ARG A 164 -8.26 15.93 9.64
CA ARG A 164 -7.17 15.54 10.56
C ARG A 164 -6.39 16.73 11.09
N PHE A 165 -6.17 17.75 10.25
CA PHE A 165 -5.46 18.98 10.63
C PHE A 165 -6.40 20.14 11.02
N ALA A 166 -7.70 19.88 11.21
CA ALA A 166 -8.72 20.89 11.54
C ALA A 166 -8.78 22.07 10.55
N MET A 167 -8.68 21.75 9.26
CA MET A 167 -8.70 22.68 8.13
C MET A 167 -9.91 22.50 7.21
N ASP A 168 -10.89 21.69 7.59
CA ASP A 168 -12.09 21.38 6.80
C ASP A 168 -13.02 22.59 6.59
N GLU A 169 -12.92 23.61 7.43
CA GLU A 169 -13.60 24.91 7.26
C GLU A 169 -12.69 26.02 6.69
N CYS A 170 -11.44 25.71 6.33
CA CYS A 170 -10.52 26.71 5.81
C CYS A 170 -10.94 27.22 4.43
N LYS A 171 -10.65 28.49 4.16
CA LYS A 171 -10.87 29.11 2.85
C LYS A 171 -9.75 28.70 1.90
N ALA A 172 -10.11 28.36 0.67
CA ALA A 172 -9.15 28.15 -0.40
C ALA A 172 -8.33 29.42 -0.66
N VAL A 173 -7.03 29.25 -0.84
CA VAL A 173 -6.08 30.31 -1.18
C VAL A 173 -5.39 29.96 -2.49
N VAL A 174 -5.07 30.98 -3.28
CA VAL A 174 -4.42 30.81 -4.60
C VAL A 174 -2.91 30.60 -4.48
N SER A 175 -2.33 30.96 -3.33
CA SER A 175 -0.91 30.76 -3.04
C SER A 175 -0.75 30.12 -1.66
N PRO A 176 0.13 29.11 -1.52
CA PRO A 176 0.41 28.48 -0.23
C PRO A 176 1.17 29.41 0.73
N VAL A 177 1.75 30.51 0.23
CA VAL A 177 2.47 31.49 1.05
C VAL A 177 1.71 32.82 1.02
N ASP A 178 1.47 33.39 2.20
CA ASP A 178 1.01 34.77 2.29
C ASP A 178 2.13 35.70 1.85
N MET A 179 1.97 36.30 0.67
CA MET A 179 2.93 37.22 0.04
C MET A 179 3.17 38.49 0.84
N SER A 180 2.34 38.78 1.85
CA SER A 180 2.53 39.90 2.77
C SER A 180 3.40 39.55 3.99
N THR A 181 3.76 38.27 4.16
CA THR A 181 4.57 37.79 5.28
C THR A 181 5.99 38.36 5.21
N ARG A 182 6.39 39.11 6.24
CA ARG A 182 7.78 39.53 6.42
C ARG A 182 8.52 38.49 7.24
N LEU A 183 9.50 37.83 6.61
CA LEU A 183 10.39 36.90 7.31
C LEU A 183 11.21 37.67 8.34
N VAL A 184 11.19 37.21 9.58
CA VAL A 184 12.02 37.73 10.68
C VAL A 184 13.03 36.65 11.10
N PRO A 185 14.20 37.04 11.64
CA PRO A 185 15.16 36.07 12.18
C PRO A 185 14.49 35.18 13.23
N SER A 186 14.65 33.87 13.10
CA SER A 186 14.15 32.92 14.09
C SER A 186 14.94 33.06 15.39
N ASP A 187 14.24 33.24 16.52
CA ASP A 187 14.82 33.08 17.85
C ASP A 187 14.91 31.57 18.17
N ALA A 188 16.05 31.12 18.70
CA ALA A 188 16.26 29.73 19.12
C ALA A 188 15.26 29.27 20.21
N ALA A 189 14.61 30.21 20.91
CA ALA A 189 13.58 29.92 21.91
C ALA A 189 12.19 29.58 21.32
N THR A 190 11.94 29.87 20.03
CA THR A 190 10.62 29.65 19.43
C THR A 190 10.45 28.19 19.02
N LYS A 191 9.95 27.36 19.94
CA LYS A 191 9.49 26.01 19.60
C LYS A 191 8.10 26.08 18.97
N VAL A 192 8.03 25.83 17.66
CA VAL A 192 6.75 25.64 16.97
C VAL A 192 6.22 24.25 17.32
N ASN A 193 5.19 24.19 18.14
CA ASN A 193 4.47 22.96 18.45
C ASN A 193 3.38 22.74 17.39
N ALA A 194 3.79 22.32 16.19
CA ALA A 194 2.91 21.98 15.09
C ALA A 194 3.21 20.57 14.58
N PRO A 195 2.23 19.83 14.03
CA PRO A 195 2.42 18.49 13.48
C PRO A 195 3.12 18.53 12.12
N PHE A 196 4.23 19.28 12.00
CA PHE A 196 4.88 19.58 10.73
C PHE A 196 5.29 18.33 9.95
N ARG A 197 5.91 17.36 10.63
CA ARG A 197 6.34 16.09 10.00
C ARG A 197 5.16 15.29 9.44
N GLU A 198 4.04 15.31 10.16
CA GLU A 198 2.83 14.60 9.79
C GLU A 198 2.13 15.27 8.61
N ALA A 199 2.00 16.60 8.65
CA ALA A 199 1.42 17.42 7.59
C ALA A 199 2.22 17.32 6.29
N VAL A 200 3.55 17.46 6.37
CA VAL A 200 4.43 17.31 5.20
C VAL A 200 4.32 15.91 4.61
N GLY A 201 4.29 14.86 5.45
CA GLY A 201 4.10 13.49 4.96
C GLY A 201 2.77 13.28 4.23
N ALA A 202 1.68 13.83 4.76
CA ALA A 202 0.36 13.74 4.14
C ALA A 202 0.31 14.49 2.79
N LEU A 203 0.87 15.69 2.71
CA LEU A 203 0.94 16.48 1.47
C LEU A 203 1.86 15.83 0.43
N MET A 204 2.98 15.24 0.85
CA MET A 204 3.88 14.50 -0.04
C MET A 204 3.18 13.32 -0.70
N HIS A 205 2.30 12.61 0.02
CA HIS A 205 1.51 11.51 -0.56
C HIS A 205 0.60 12.02 -1.69
N LEU A 206 -0.15 13.12 -1.47
CA LEU A 206 -0.95 13.76 -2.52
C LEU A 206 -0.12 14.14 -3.74
N MET A 207 0.99 14.85 -3.51
CA MET A 207 1.87 15.33 -4.56
C MET A 207 2.46 14.19 -5.39
N THR A 208 2.78 13.05 -4.79
CA THR A 208 3.46 11.96 -5.49
C THR A 208 2.50 10.99 -6.18
N ALA A 209 1.30 10.78 -5.63
CA ALA A 209 0.33 9.83 -6.14
C ALA A 209 -0.44 10.34 -7.36
N THR A 210 -1.30 11.37 -7.23
CA THR A 210 -2.05 11.93 -8.38
C THR A 210 -1.57 13.30 -8.84
N ARG A 211 -0.57 13.90 -8.18
CA ARG A 211 -0.01 15.24 -8.51
C ARG A 211 -1.10 16.31 -8.69
N PRO A 212 -1.98 16.53 -7.70
CA PRO A 212 -2.86 17.68 -7.73
C PRO A 212 -2.04 18.97 -7.62
N ASP A 213 -2.55 20.06 -8.17
CA ASP A 213 -2.04 21.40 -7.88
C ASP A 213 -2.40 21.74 -6.42
N ILE A 214 -1.37 21.90 -5.57
CA ILE A 214 -1.47 22.17 -4.12
C ILE A 214 -0.60 23.35 -3.71
#